data_AF-A0A1X7KBJ1-F1
#
_entry.id   AF-A0A1X7KBJ1-F1
#
_cell.length_a   1.000
_cell.length_b   1.000
_cell.length_c   1.000
_cell.angle_alpha   90.00
_cell.angle_beta   90.00
_cell.angle_gamma   90.00
#
_symmetry.space_group_name_H-M   'P 1'
#
loop_
_entity.id
_entity.type
_entity.pdbx_description
1 polymer ?
#
loop_
_entity_poly.entity_id
_entity_poly.type
_entity_poly.pdbx_seq_one_letter_code
_entity_poly.pdbx_strand_id
1 'polypeptide(L)'
;MNESILYILNAFFFIFHGVLILFNVFGWLFRKTRIWNLVTLLATACSWFILGAWKGWGYCPCTDWHWTVRSELGLQIETNSYIDFLLINLLGINLPKRTVDIYTLIIFLTCLGASIWVNSRKIDIIK
;
A
#
# COMPACT_ATOMS: atom_id res chain seq x y z
N MET A 1 24.24 -5.43 -4.47
CA MET A 1 24.19 -3.97 -4.76
C MET A 1 25.13 -3.25 -3.79
N ASN A 2 25.60 -2.01 -4.05
CA ASN A 2 26.44 -1.31 -3.04
C ASN A 2 25.65 -1.11 -1.74
N GLU A 3 26.27 -1.34 -0.59
CA GLU A 3 25.61 -1.26 0.73
C GLU A 3 24.90 0.08 0.95
N SER A 4 25.54 1.20 0.60
CA SER A 4 24.93 2.53 0.71
C SER A 4 23.65 2.67 -0.14
N ILE A 5 23.61 2.05 -1.32
CA ILE A 5 22.43 2.06 -2.20
C ILE A 5 21.29 1.27 -1.55
N LEU A 6 21.60 0.14 -0.91
CA LEU A 6 20.59 -0.66 -0.20
C LEU A 6 19.94 0.11 0.95
N TYR A 7 20.71 0.86 1.75
CA TYR A 7 20.14 1.71 2.80
C TYR A 7 19.23 2.82 2.24
N ILE A 8 19.64 3.45 1.12
CA ILE A 8 18.82 4.45 0.43
C ILE A 8 17.49 3.83 -0.05
N LEU A 9 17.55 2.65 -0.66
CA LEU A 9 16.35 1.95 -1.13
C LEU A 9 15.45 1.51 0.02
N ASN A 10 16.01 1.03 1.14
CA ASN A 10 15.25 0.67 2.32
C ASN A 10 14.48 1.88 2.87
N ALA A 11 15.13 3.04 2.98
CA ALA A 11 14.47 4.28 3.40
C ALA A 11 13.43 4.75 2.38
N PHE A 12 13.75 4.68 1.08
CA PHE A 12 12.84 5.03 0.00
C PHE A 12 11.55 4.21 0.06
N PHE A 13 11.63 2.87 0.12
CA PHE A 13 10.44 2.03 0.17
C PHE A 13 9.60 2.30 1.42
N PHE A 14 10.25 2.49 2.57
CA PHE A 14 9.56 2.83 3.80
C PHE A 14 8.73 4.12 3.67
N ILE A 15 9.35 5.19 3.15
CA ILE A 15 8.69 6.49 2.97
C ILE A 15 7.66 6.43 1.84
N PHE A 16 8.07 5.98 0.66
CA PHE A 16 7.23 5.95 -0.55
C PHE A 16 5.99 5.11 -0.34
N HIS A 17 6.13 3.90 0.20
CA HIS A 17 4.99 3.01 0.39
C HIS A 17 4.08 3.53 1.50
N GLY A 18 4.64 4.08 2.59
CA GLY A 18 3.85 4.77 3.62
C GLY A 18 3.04 5.94 3.05
N VAL A 19 3.65 6.80 2.22
CA VAL A 19 2.97 7.89 1.53
C VAL A 19 1.92 7.37 0.55
N LEU A 20 2.19 6.30 -0.19
CA LEU A 20 1.23 5.66 -1.10
C LEU A 20 0.00 5.13 -0.35
N ILE A 21 0.20 4.53 0.83
CA ILE A 21 -0.90 4.07 1.70
C ILE A 21 -1.74 5.26 2.14
N LEU A 22 -1.12 6.31 2.69
CA LEU A 22 -1.84 7.52 3.10
C LEU A 22 -2.58 8.17 1.92
N PHE A 23 -1.95 8.19 0.74
CA PHE A 23 -2.55 8.70 -0.47
C PHE A 23 -3.74 7.85 -0.91
N ASN A 24 -3.68 6.53 -0.81
CA ASN A 24 -4.82 5.65 -1.07
C ASN A 24 -5.98 5.89 -0.11
N VAL A 25 -5.68 6.14 1.18
CA VAL A 25 -6.70 6.37 2.22
C VAL A 25 -7.35 7.75 2.11
N PHE A 26 -6.59 8.81 1.86
CA PHE A 26 -7.06 10.21 1.94
C PHE A 26 -7.13 10.95 0.60
N GLY A 27 -6.50 10.43 -0.46
CA GLY A 27 -6.32 11.13 -1.73
C GLY A 27 -7.62 11.43 -2.49
N TRP A 28 -8.72 10.73 -2.19
CA TRP A 28 -10.04 10.99 -2.77
C TRP A 28 -10.71 12.26 -2.20
N LEU A 29 -10.29 12.73 -1.03
CA LEU A 29 -10.85 13.93 -0.38
C LEU A 29 -10.60 15.19 -1.23
N PHE A 30 -9.41 15.31 -1.83
CA PHE A 30 -9.02 16.51 -2.57
C PHE A 30 -9.38 16.43 -4.05
N ARG A 31 -10.12 17.43 -4.56
CA ARG A 31 -10.65 17.43 -5.95
C ARG A 31 -9.57 17.30 -7.03
N LYS A 32 -8.35 17.80 -6.77
CA LYS A 32 -7.21 17.75 -7.70
C LYS A 32 -6.59 16.36 -7.82
N THR A 33 -6.68 15.52 -6.78
CA THR A 33 -6.00 14.21 -6.71
C THR A 33 -6.93 13.02 -6.93
N ARG A 34 -8.25 13.22 -7.03
CA ARG A 34 -9.25 12.14 -7.13
C ARG A 34 -8.97 11.10 -8.21
N ILE A 35 -8.62 11.52 -9.43
CA ILE A 35 -8.34 10.59 -10.53
C ILE A 35 -7.06 9.80 -10.23
N TRP A 36 -6.01 10.49 -9.78
CA TRP A 36 -4.75 9.86 -9.40
C TRP A 36 -4.91 8.86 -8.24
N ASN A 37 -5.70 9.20 -7.22
CA ASN A 37 -6.04 8.29 -6.13
C ASN A 37 -6.82 7.07 -6.62
N LEU A 38 -7.78 7.24 -7.54
CA LEU A 38 -8.49 6.10 -8.12
C LEU A 38 -7.53 5.20 -8.91
N VAL A 39 -6.62 5.78 -9.70
CA VAL A 39 -5.60 5.02 -10.44
C VAL A 39 -4.71 4.22 -9.49
N THR A 40 -4.23 4.82 -8.38
CA THR A 40 -3.38 4.11 -7.42
C THR A 40 -4.15 3.01 -6.68
N LEU A 41 -5.40 3.26 -6.29
CA LEU A 41 -6.26 2.24 -5.66
C LEU A 41 -6.54 1.07 -6.62
N LEU A 42 -6.79 1.34 -7.90
CA LEU A 42 -6.98 0.30 -8.91
C LEU A 42 -5.68 -0.48 -9.15
N ALA A 43 -4.53 0.19 -9.21
CA ALA A 43 -3.23 -0.48 -9.31
C ALA A 43 -2.97 -1.38 -8.09
N THR A 44 -3.31 -0.93 -6.88
CA THR A 44 -3.25 -1.75 -5.66
C THR A 44 -4.21 -2.94 -5.74
N ALA A 45 -5.45 -2.73 -6.19
CA ALA A 45 -6.42 -3.83 -6.37
C ALA A 45 -5.90 -4.87 -7.37
N CYS A 46 -5.39 -4.43 -8.53
CA CYS A 46 -4.78 -5.32 -9.52
C CYS A 46 -3.61 -6.10 -8.91
N SER A 47 -2.77 -5.43 -8.12
CA SER A 47 -1.68 -6.10 -7.43
C SER A 47 -2.17 -7.17 -6.46
N TRP A 48 -3.18 -6.87 -5.65
CA TRP A 48 -3.65 -7.78 -4.60
C TRP A 48 -4.46 -8.95 -5.14
N PHE A 49 -5.32 -8.70 -6.12
CA PHE A 49 -6.28 -9.69 -6.61
C PHE A 49 -5.81 -10.41 -7.88
N ILE A 50 -5.08 -9.72 -8.77
CA ILE A 50 -4.57 -10.34 -10.02
C ILE A 50 -3.20 -10.95 -9.75
N LEU A 51 -2.21 -10.14 -9.37
CA LEU A 51 -0.87 -10.66 -9.09
C LEU A 51 -0.87 -11.55 -7.85
N GLY A 52 -1.65 -11.20 -6.83
CA GLY A 52 -1.79 -12.01 -5.63
C GLY A 52 -2.45 -13.38 -5.85
N ALA A 53 -3.20 -13.58 -6.94
CA ALA A 53 -3.69 -14.92 -7.29
C ALA A 53 -2.54 -15.90 -7.59
N TRP A 54 -1.38 -15.40 -8.04
CA TRP A 54 -0.18 -16.21 -8.27
C TRP A 54 0.87 -16.09 -7.17
N LYS A 55 1.00 -14.90 -6.56
CA LYS A 55 2.09 -14.56 -5.62
C LYS A 55 1.69 -14.60 -4.14
N GLY A 56 0.39 -14.73 -3.84
CA GLY A 56 -0.16 -14.75 -2.49
C GLY A 56 -1.07 -13.56 -2.20
N TRP A 57 -1.99 -13.75 -1.26
CA TRP A 57 -3.00 -12.75 -0.89
C TRP A 57 -2.37 -11.41 -0.47
N GLY A 58 -2.86 -10.31 -1.04
CA GLY A 58 -2.38 -8.96 -0.70
C GLY A 58 -0.99 -8.63 -1.25
N TYR A 59 -0.50 -9.37 -2.25
CA TYR A 59 0.81 -9.14 -2.87
C TYR A 59 0.95 -7.71 -3.39
N CYS A 60 2.09 -7.08 -3.10
CA CYS A 60 2.49 -5.77 -3.61
C CYS A 60 3.94 -5.81 -4.10
N PRO A 61 4.25 -5.45 -5.37
CA PRO A 61 5.61 -5.38 -5.87
C PRO A 61 6.54 -4.49 -5.03
N CYS A 62 6.00 -3.41 -4.45
CA CYS A 62 6.78 -2.52 -3.58
C CYS A 62 7.20 -3.24 -2.29
N THR A 63 6.32 -4.06 -1.70
CA THR A 63 6.64 -4.87 -0.52
C THR A 63 7.69 -5.93 -0.86
N ASP A 64 7.49 -6.65 -1.95
CA ASP A 64 8.36 -7.74 -2.39
C ASP A 64 9.79 -7.24 -2.66
N TRP A 65 9.92 -6.10 -3.33
CA TRP A 65 11.22 -5.47 -3.56
C TRP A 65 11.81 -4.94 -2.25
N HIS A 66 11.00 -4.32 -1.38
CA HIS A 66 11.51 -3.87 -0.08
C HIS A 66 12.04 -5.04 0.76
N TRP A 67 11.39 -6.20 0.70
CA TRP A 67 11.86 -7.44 1.35
C TRP A 67 13.18 -7.93 0.78
N THR A 68 13.36 -7.88 -0.54
CA THR A 68 14.64 -8.21 -1.17
C THR A 68 15.76 -7.28 -0.68
N VAL A 69 15.50 -5.96 -0.65
CA VAL A 69 16.47 -4.97 -0.16
C VAL A 69 16.83 -5.20 1.31
N ARG A 70 15.84 -5.50 2.17
CA ARG A 70 16.07 -5.78 3.59
C ARG A 70 16.84 -7.08 3.79
N SER A 71 16.54 -8.10 3.01
CA SER A 71 17.25 -9.38 3.05
C SER A 71 18.72 -9.22 2.65
N GLU A 72 19.03 -8.42 1.61
CA GLU A 72 20.41 -8.10 1.22
C GLU A 72 21.17 -7.31 2.30
N LEU A 73 20.47 -6.53 3.12
CA LEU A 73 21.04 -5.82 4.29
C LEU A 73 21.17 -6.70 5.54
N GLY A 74 20.75 -7.97 5.49
CA GLY A 74 20.69 -8.84 6.67
C GLY A 74 19.67 -8.41 7.72
N LEU A 75 18.69 -7.57 7.36
CA LEU A 75 17.62 -7.12 8.24
C LEU A 75 16.52 -8.19 8.32
N GLN A 76 16.02 -8.44 9.53
CA GLN A 76 14.92 -9.38 9.75
C GLN A 76 13.63 -8.88 9.10
N ILE A 77 12.88 -9.82 8.52
CA ILE A 77 11.55 -9.63 7.96
C ILE A 77 10.58 -10.43 8.83
N GLU A 78 9.97 -9.75 9.80
CA GLU A 78 9.17 -10.41 10.84
C GLU A 78 7.75 -10.76 10.38
N THR A 79 7.30 -10.19 9.26
CA THR A 79 5.94 -10.35 8.76
C THR A 79 5.87 -10.22 7.25
N ASN A 80 4.96 -10.98 6.65
CA ASN A 80 4.64 -10.89 5.23
C ASN A 80 3.56 -9.84 4.92
N SER A 81 3.06 -9.11 5.92
CA SER A 81 2.13 -7.98 5.73
C SER A 81 2.84 -6.65 5.92
N TYR A 82 2.76 -5.78 4.92
CA TYR A 82 3.42 -4.48 4.98
C TYR A 82 2.80 -3.55 6.03
N ILE A 83 1.48 -3.60 6.20
CA ILE A 83 0.80 -2.79 7.22
C ILE A 83 1.20 -3.23 8.62
N ASP A 84 1.28 -4.55 8.84
CA ASP A 84 1.78 -5.11 10.09
C ASP A 84 3.22 -4.67 10.39
N PHE A 85 4.09 -4.70 9.37
CA PHE A 85 5.45 -4.18 9.46
C PHE A 85 5.46 -2.70 9.86
N LEU A 86 4.63 -1.86 9.24
CA LEU A 86 4.53 -0.44 9.60
C LEU A 86 4.00 -0.24 11.02
N LEU A 87 2.98 -1.00 11.45
CA LEU A 87 2.41 -0.90 12.80
C LEU A 87 3.46 -1.22 13.87
N ILE A 88 4.23 -2.30 13.67
CA ILE A 88 5.31 -2.69 14.59
C ILE A 88 6.42 -1.65 14.59
N ASN A 89 6.92 -1.24 13.42
CA ASN A 89 8.12 -0.39 13.30
C ASN A 89 7.86 1.09 13.56
N LEU A 90 6.64 1.61 13.32
CA LEU A 90 6.29 3.01 13.57
C LEU A 90 5.62 3.23 14.92
N LEU A 91 4.73 2.32 15.32
CA LEU A 91 3.85 2.53 16.48
C LEU A 91 4.16 1.57 17.63
N GLY A 92 5.01 0.55 17.43
CA GLY A 92 5.25 -0.50 18.42
C GLY A 92 4.03 -1.38 18.68
N ILE A 93 3.04 -1.36 17.77
CA ILE A 93 1.78 -2.09 17.92
C ILE A 93 1.92 -3.48 17.30
N ASN A 94 1.79 -4.52 18.12
CA ASN A 94 1.78 -5.91 17.68
C ASN A 94 0.35 -6.47 17.79
N LEU A 95 -0.35 -6.54 16.67
CA LEU A 95 -1.70 -7.10 16.58
C LEU A 95 -1.66 -8.47 15.88
N PRO A 96 -2.65 -9.34 16.12
CA PRO A 96 -2.76 -10.56 15.34
C PRO A 96 -2.83 -10.24 13.84
N LYS A 97 -1.97 -10.86 13.04
CA LYS A 97 -1.89 -10.62 11.58
C LYS A 97 -3.24 -10.68 10.87
N ARG A 98 -4.09 -11.66 11.25
CA ARG A 98 -5.45 -11.80 10.70
C ARG A 98 -6.30 -10.53 10.92
N THR A 99 -6.17 -9.91 12.09
CA THR A 99 -6.86 -8.66 12.44
C THR A 99 -6.39 -7.52 11.54
N VAL A 100 -5.06 -7.35 11.40
CA VAL A 100 -4.47 -6.32 10.54
C VAL A 100 -4.92 -6.48 9.09
N ASP A 101 -4.87 -7.71 8.56
CA ASP A 101 -5.23 -7.99 7.18
C ASP A 101 -6.73 -7.73 6.91
N ILE A 102 -7.64 -8.08 7.84
CA ILE A 102 -9.07 -7.80 7.74
C ILE A 102 -9.34 -6.28 7.73
N TYR A 103 -8.79 -5.54 8.69
CA TYR A 103 -9.02 -4.09 8.75
C TYR A 103 -8.43 -3.39 7.53
N THR A 104 -7.26 -3.83 7.05
CA THR A 104 -6.66 -3.27 5.85
C THR A 104 -7.58 -3.46 4.64
N LEU A 105 -8.15 -4.65 4.45
CA LEU A 105 -9.09 -4.92 3.37
C LEU A 105 -10.35 -4.05 3.47
N ILE A 106 -10.96 -3.96 4.67
CA ILE A 106 -12.17 -3.16 4.89
C ILE A 106 -11.89 -1.69 4.54
N ILE A 107 -10.83 -1.11 5.09
CA ILE A 107 -10.45 0.29 4.83
C ILE A 107 -10.18 0.50 3.35
N PHE A 108 -9.45 -0.42 2.71
CA PHE A 108 -9.15 -0.34 1.27
C PHE A 108 -10.43 -0.33 0.43
N LEU A 109 -11.36 -1.25 0.66
CA LEU A 109 -12.62 -1.33 -0.08
C LEU A 109 -13.50 -0.10 0.15
N THR A 110 -13.55 0.43 1.38
CA THR A 110 -14.25 1.68 1.69
C THR A 110 -13.65 2.86 0.90
N CYS A 111 -12.32 2.99 0.88
CA CYS A 111 -11.63 4.06 0.16
C CYS A 111 -11.80 3.92 -1.37
N LEU A 112 -11.76 2.70 -1.91
CA LEU A 112 -12.03 2.43 -3.31
C LEU A 112 -13.46 2.80 -3.69
N GLY A 113 -14.46 2.41 -2.91
CA GLY A 113 -15.86 2.78 -3.11
C GLY A 113 -16.07 4.30 -3.06
N ALA A 114 -15.50 4.97 -2.06
CA ALA A 114 -15.55 6.43 -1.94
C ALA A 114 -14.89 7.12 -3.14
N SER A 115 -13.72 6.65 -3.57
CA SER A 115 -12.98 7.17 -4.72
C SER A 115 -13.76 7.02 -6.03
N ILE A 116 -14.36 5.85 -6.27
CA ILE A 116 -15.25 5.62 -7.42
C ILE A 116 -16.42 6.60 -7.38
N TRP A 117 -17.12 6.70 -6.25
CA TRP A 117 -18.28 7.58 -6.10
C TRP A 117 -17.97 9.06 -6.38
N VAL A 118 -16.88 9.60 -5.81
CA VAL A 118 -16.52 11.02 -6.05
C VAL A 118 -16.02 11.29 -7.47
N ASN A 119 -15.50 10.29 -8.18
CA ASN A 119 -15.08 10.42 -9.58
C ASN A 119 -16.29 10.28 -10.53
N SER A 120 -17.23 9.37 -10.26
CA SER A 120 -18.45 9.22 -11.06
C SER A 120 -19.31 10.48 -11.06
N ARG A 121 -19.50 11.14 -9.90
CA ARG A 121 -20.24 12.42 -9.83
C ARG A 121 -19.61 13.57 -10.62
N LYS A 122 -18.31 13.47 -10.95
CA LYS A 122 -17.60 14.51 -11.71
C LYS A 122 -17.79 14.31 -13.23
N ILE A 123 -18.02 13.07 -13.67
CA ILE A 123 -18.34 12.75 -15.07
C ILE A 123 -19.70 13.34 -15.47
N ASP A 124 -20.64 13.46 -14.52
CA ASP A 124 -21.97 14.04 -14.77
C ASP A 124 -21.97 15.57 -15.00
N ILE A 125 -20.88 16.29 -14.71
CA ILE A 125 -20.80 17.76 -14.86
C ILE A 125 -20.18 18.16 -16.23
N ILE A 126 -19.69 17.19 -17.02
CA ILE A 126 -19.06 17.43 -18.34
C ILE A 126 -19.96 16.91 -19.48
N LYS A 127 -21.19 16.47 -19.18
CA LYS A 127 -22.24 16.23 -20.17
C LYS A 127 -23.18 17.43 -20.22
#